data_AF-A0A923QRN1-F1
#
_entry.id   AF-A0A923QRN1-F1
#
_cell.length_a   1.000
_cell.length_b   1.000
_cell.length_c   1.000
_cell.angle_alpha   90.00
_cell.angle_beta   90.00
_cell.angle_gamma   90.00
#
_symmetry.space_group_name_H-M   'P 1'
#
loop_
_entity.id
_entity.type
_entity.pdbx_description
1 polymer ?
#
loop_
_entity_poly.entity_id
_entity_poly.type
_entity_poly.pdbx_seq_one_letter_code
_entity_poly.pdbx_strand_id
1 'polypeptide(L)'
;MTAPFDNSDFKKLSGSLLHLRRKELYDRYLSFIQSANQKDRRDVNRRIRSVFVWCFLVPVVVVSLVIYLVNRGVLPRSFRSHQDWILLFFPVLYSLYFFSSQVLTGIPAAFRKGGVGLTLSQAAQEAEWRIETCEGMERELAYLPDEWSWVITNIEEDLERLQMRIRHLTALAGAVFFLLMQGIDSLTNDGPTSEVFAPGLSGGASSSEWVGLALFLFLLYVSGQQNIQVMRRFLGCVRLVKKHAEP
;
A
#
# COMPACT_ATOMS: atom_id res chain seq x y z
N MET A 1 43.43 -38.67 34.43
CA MET A 1 42.05 -39.09 34.11
C MET A 1 41.35 -37.92 33.44
N THR A 2 41.35 -37.89 32.11
CA THR A 2 40.61 -36.90 31.31
C THR A 2 39.20 -37.43 31.12
N ALA A 3 38.19 -36.74 31.64
CA ALA A 3 36.79 -37.09 31.42
C ALA A 3 36.50 -37.05 29.91
N PRO A 4 35.78 -38.04 29.36
CA PRO A 4 35.42 -38.06 27.95
C PRO A 4 34.58 -36.84 27.63
N PHE A 5 35.03 -36.05 26.66
CA PHE A 5 34.31 -34.88 26.16
C PHE A 5 33.01 -35.36 25.50
N ASP A 6 31.86 -34.98 26.06
CA ASP A 6 30.56 -35.40 25.54
C ASP A 6 30.24 -34.63 24.24
N ASN A 7 30.19 -35.36 23.13
CA ASN A 7 29.87 -34.84 21.79
C ASN A 7 28.45 -34.24 21.70
N SER A 8 27.60 -34.44 22.71
CA SER A 8 26.24 -33.91 22.75
C SER A 8 26.20 -32.38 22.82
N ASP A 9 27.14 -31.75 23.52
CA ASP A 9 27.21 -30.30 23.67
C ASP A 9 27.71 -29.61 22.40
N PHE A 10 28.63 -30.24 21.66
CA PHE A 10 29.13 -29.70 20.39
C PHE A 10 28.03 -29.70 19.31
N LYS A 11 27.18 -30.74 19.26
CA LYS A 11 26.01 -30.77 18.36
C LYS A 11 24.97 -29.70 18.70
N LYS A 12 24.71 -29.46 19.99
CA LYS A 12 23.81 -28.40 20.44
C LYS A 12 24.35 -27.01 20.08
N LEU A 13 25.65 -26.79 20.28
CA LEU A 13 26.32 -25.53 19.92
C LEU A 13 26.25 -25.29 18.40
N SER A 14 26.45 -26.34 17.61
CA SER A 14 26.32 -26.27 16.15
C SER A 14 24.89 -25.92 15.70
N GLY A 15 23.87 -26.42 16.41
CA GLY A 15 22.47 -26.13 16.11
C GLY A 15 22.09 -24.67 16.40
N SER A 16 22.47 -24.15 17.56
CA SER A 16 22.16 -22.75 17.93
C SER A 16 22.86 -21.75 17.02
N LEU A 17 24.12 -22.00 16.65
CA LEU A 17 24.86 -21.17 15.69
C LEU A 17 24.22 -21.17 14.30
N LEU A 18 23.73 -22.33 13.84
CA LEU A 18 23.05 -22.45 12.55
C LEU A 18 21.71 -21.69 12.54
N HIS A 19 20.94 -21.72 13.63
CA HIS A 19 19.73 -20.92 13.75
C HIS A 19 20.02 -19.41 13.74
N LEU A 20 21.07 -18.99 14.43
CA LEU A 20 21.46 -17.57 14.50
C LEU A 20 21.92 -17.07 13.12
N ARG A 21 22.71 -17.87 12.40
CA ARG A 21 23.09 -17.60 11.00
C ARG A 21 21.88 -17.49 10.09
N ARG A 22 20.95 -18.44 10.14
CA ARG A 22 19.73 -18.42 9.31
C ARG A 22 18.87 -17.18 9.59
N LYS A 23 18.71 -16.82 10.85
CA LYS A 23 18.03 -15.58 11.22
C LYS A 23 18.71 -14.35 10.62
N GLU A 24 20.03 -14.25 10.74
CA GLU A 24 20.79 -13.13 10.16
C GLU A 24 20.65 -13.05 8.63
N LEU A 25 20.69 -14.19 7.93
CA LEU A 25 20.45 -14.26 6.48
C LEU A 25 19.05 -13.77 6.12
N TYR A 26 18.03 -14.16 6.89
CA TYR A 26 16.68 -13.69 6.65
C TYR A 26 16.53 -12.19 6.93
N ASP A 27 17.10 -11.69 8.03
CA ASP A 27 17.06 -10.27 8.40
C ASP A 27 17.75 -9.39 7.34
N ARG A 28 18.90 -9.82 6.82
CA ARG A 28 19.59 -9.15 5.71
C ARG A 28 18.72 -9.12 4.46
N TYR A 29 18.11 -10.25 4.10
CA TYR A 29 17.18 -10.32 2.97
C TYR A 29 15.97 -9.39 3.14
N LEU A 30 15.36 -9.36 4.32
CA LEU A 30 14.26 -8.45 4.61
C LEU A 30 14.69 -6.98 4.54
N SER A 31 15.89 -6.65 5.03
CA SER A 31 16.43 -5.29 4.96
C SER A 31 16.65 -4.84 3.51
N PHE A 32 17.10 -5.75 2.64
CA PHE A 32 17.22 -5.51 1.20
C PHE A 32 15.86 -5.19 0.57
N ILE A 33 14.84 -6.05 0.80
CA ILE A 33 13.49 -5.78 0.29
C ILE A 33 12.97 -4.43 0.80
N GLN A 34 13.15 -4.13 2.08
CA GLN A 34 12.70 -2.88 2.67
C GLN A 34 13.37 -1.68 1.99
N SER A 35 14.68 -1.73 1.76
CA SER A 35 15.42 -0.69 1.06
C SER A 35 14.92 -0.51 -0.38
N ALA A 36 14.80 -1.62 -1.14
CA ALA A 36 14.31 -1.61 -2.51
C ALA A 36 12.87 -1.07 -2.62
N ASN A 37 11.98 -1.56 -1.76
CA ASN A 37 10.58 -1.12 -1.72
C ASN A 37 10.46 0.34 -1.24
N GLN A 38 11.33 0.80 -0.33
CA GLN A 38 11.37 2.22 0.06
C GLN A 38 11.79 3.12 -1.11
N LYS A 39 12.74 2.68 -1.94
CA LYS A 39 13.14 3.40 -3.15
C LYS A 39 11.94 3.59 -4.08
N ASP A 40 11.21 2.52 -4.38
CA ASP A 40 9.99 2.57 -5.22
C ASP A 40 8.89 3.44 -4.59
N ARG A 41 8.70 3.32 -3.28
CA ARG A 41 7.70 4.10 -2.55
C ARG A 41 8.04 5.60 -2.51
N ARG A 42 9.30 6.02 -2.58
CA ARG A 42 9.65 7.46 -2.57
C ARG A 42 9.07 8.19 -3.77
N ASP A 43 9.08 7.57 -4.94
CA ASP A 43 8.52 8.17 -6.15
C ASP A 43 7.01 8.27 -6.11
N VAL A 44 6.35 7.19 -5.66
CA VAL A 44 4.89 7.18 -5.45
C VAL A 44 4.50 8.18 -4.37
N ASN A 45 5.22 8.22 -3.25
CA ASN A 45 4.95 9.14 -2.14
C ASN A 45 5.20 10.60 -2.55
N ARG A 46 6.17 10.88 -3.41
CA ARG A 46 6.37 12.22 -3.98
C ARG A 46 5.15 12.64 -4.81
N ARG A 47 4.58 11.72 -5.62
CA ARG A 47 3.36 11.99 -6.39
C ARG A 47 2.16 12.18 -5.47
N ILE A 48 1.93 11.29 -4.51
CA ILE A 48 0.83 11.40 -3.53
C ILE A 48 0.96 12.70 -2.74
N ARG A 49 2.15 13.06 -2.28
CA ARG A 49 2.41 14.33 -1.59
C ARG A 49 2.10 15.52 -2.49
N SER A 50 2.46 15.46 -3.77
CA SER A 50 2.09 16.50 -4.73
C SER A 50 0.57 16.64 -4.86
N VAL A 51 -0.15 15.52 -5.05
CA VAL A 51 -1.63 15.50 -5.07
C VAL A 51 -2.18 16.09 -3.77
N PHE A 52 -1.64 15.68 -2.62
CA PHE A 52 -2.09 16.17 -1.32
C PHE A 52 -1.92 17.68 -1.16
N VAL A 53 -0.73 18.19 -1.52
CA VAL A 53 -0.44 19.62 -1.45
C VAL A 53 -1.38 20.40 -2.36
N TRP A 54 -1.59 19.96 -3.60
CA TRP A 54 -2.39 20.69 -4.57
C TRP A 54 -3.91 20.58 -4.34
N CYS A 55 -4.40 19.41 -3.94
CA CYS A 55 -5.84 19.17 -3.79
C CYS A 55 -6.37 19.47 -2.38
N PHE A 56 -5.51 19.51 -1.35
CA PHE A 56 -5.94 19.72 0.03
C PHE A 56 -5.27 20.93 0.67
N LEU A 57 -3.94 21.01 0.67
CA LEU A 57 -3.23 22.07 1.38
C LEU A 57 -3.45 23.45 0.75
N VAL A 58 -3.27 23.56 -0.57
CA VAL A 58 -3.43 24.82 -1.31
C VAL A 58 -4.86 25.37 -1.19
N PRO A 59 -5.93 24.59 -1.41
CA PRO A 59 -7.30 25.09 -1.27
C PRO A 59 -7.59 25.59 0.15
N VAL A 60 -7.16 24.86 1.18
CA VAL A 60 -7.35 25.28 2.58
C VAL A 60 -6.65 26.60 2.86
N VAL A 61 -5.40 26.77 2.39
CA VAL A 61 -4.64 28.02 2.56
C VAL A 61 -5.32 29.17 1.81
N VAL A 62 -5.77 28.94 0.57
CA VAL A 62 -6.43 29.95 -0.26
C VAL A 62 -7.76 30.39 0.33
N VAL A 63 -8.61 29.44 0.74
CA VAL A 63 -9.90 29.75 1.41
C VAL A 63 -9.66 30.52 2.71
N SER A 64 -8.70 30.07 3.52
CA SER A 64 -8.35 30.76 4.78
C SER A 64 -7.88 32.20 4.53
N LEU A 65 -7.06 32.42 3.49
CA LEU A 65 -6.58 33.74 3.09
C LEU A 65 -7.73 34.63 2.60
N VAL A 66 -8.65 34.09 1.79
CA VAL A 66 -9.85 34.82 1.33
C VAL A 66 -10.72 35.24 2.51
N ILE A 67 -10.96 34.34 3.47
CA ILE A 67 -11.73 34.66 4.70
C ILE A 67 -11.04 35.78 5.48
N TYR A 68 -9.72 35.72 5.64
CA TYR A 68 -8.94 36.75 6.32
C TYR A 68 -9.06 38.12 5.63
N LEU A 69 -8.96 38.17 4.31
CA LEU A 69 -9.09 39.41 3.52
C LEU A 69 -10.50 40.01 3.57
N VAL A 70 -11.54 39.17 3.56
CA VAL A 70 -12.94 39.62 3.73
C VAL A 70 -13.13 40.22 5.13
N ASN A 71 -12.56 39.60 6.17
CA ASN A 71 -12.68 40.11 7.53
C ASN A 71 -11.94 41.45 7.73
N ARG A 72 -10.87 41.70 6.97
CA ARG A 72 -10.15 42.98 6.94
C ARG A 72 -10.84 44.06 6.09
N GLY A 73 -11.96 43.75 5.44
CA GLY A 73 -12.68 44.68 4.58
C GLY A 73 -12.00 44.95 3.23
N VAL A 74 -10.98 44.17 2.87
CA VAL A 74 -10.26 44.30 1.58
C VAL A 74 -11.11 43.74 0.43
N LEU A 75 -11.88 42.68 0.69
CA LEU A 75 -12.77 42.04 -0.28
C LEU A 75 -14.25 42.20 0.10
N PRO A 76 -15.16 42.36 -0.88
CA PRO A 76 -16.59 42.47 -0.61
C PRO A 76 -17.17 41.15 -0.08
N ARG A 77 -18.18 41.23 0.78
CA ARG A 77 -18.80 40.07 1.44
C ARG A 77 -19.43 39.07 0.47
N SER A 78 -19.75 39.48 -0.76
CA SER A 78 -20.29 38.62 -1.83
C SER A 78 -19.34 37.49 -2.23
N PHE A 79 -18.03 37.61 -1.96
CA PHE A 79 -17.06 36.54 -2.21
C PHE A 79 -17.30 35.27 -1.38
N ARG A 80 -17.99 35.36 -0.23
CA ARG A 80 -18.33 34.17 0.57
C ARG A 80 -19.17 33.15 -0.20
N SER A 81 -20.06 33.62 -1.07
CA SER A 81 -20.92 32.75 -1.90
C SER A 81 -20.15 31.95 -2.96
N HIS A 82 -18.89 32.30 -3.24
CA HIS A 82 -18.07 31.64 -4.25
C HIS A 82 -17.01 30.69 -3.65
N GLN A 83 -16.99 30.52 -2.32
CA GLN A 83 -15.96 29.70 -1.65
C GLN A 83 -16.01 28.23 -2.06
N ASP A 84 -17.21 27.68 -2.26
CA ASP A 84 -17.37 26.27 -2.68
C ASP A 84 -16.81 26.04 -4.09
N TRP A 85 -16.97 27.00 -5.00
CA TRP A 85 -16.39 26.95 -6.33
C TRP A 85 -14.87 27.03 -6.31
N ILE A 86 -14.30 27.84 -5.40
CA ILE A 86 -12.85 27.95 -5.24
C ILE A 86 -12.28 26.60 -4.75
N LEU A 87 -12.94 25.91 -3.83
CA LEU A 87 -12.54 24.59 -3.36
C LEU A 87 -12.54 23.54 -4.47
N LEU A 88 -13.55 23.56 -5.35
CA LEU A 88 -13.67 22.63 -6.47
C LEU A 88 -12.69 22.92 -7.62
N PHE A 89 -12.30 24.19 -7.80
CA PHE A 89 -11.44 24.61 -8.90
C PHE A 89 -10.06 23.95 -8.85
N PHE A 90 -9.47 23.78 -7.67
CA PHE A 90 -8.12 23.21 -7.52
C PHE A 90 -8.03 21.72 -7.89
N PRO A 91 -8.89 20.81 -7.37
CA PRO A 91 -8.92 19.42 -7.83
C PRO A 91 -9.15 19.28 -9.33
N VAL A 92 -10.00 20.13 -9.93
CA VAL A 92 -10.29 20.12 -11.37
C VAL A 92 -9.09 20.58 -12.20
N LEU A 93 -8.43 21.67 -11.80
CA LEU A 93 -7.20 22.11 -12.48
C LEU A 93 -6.08 21.08 -12.33
N TYR A 94 -5.92 20.49 -11.15
CA TYR A 94 -4.91 19.47 -10.92
C TYR A 94 -5.18 18.22 -11.76
N SER A 95 -6.43 17.77 -11.86
CA SER A 95 -6.78 16.62 -12.70
C SER A 95 -6.53 16.94 -14.18
N LEU A 96 -6.88 18.13 -14.67
CA LEU A 96 -6.55 18.61 -16.01
C LEU A 96 -5.04 18.64 -16.27
N TYR A 97 -4.26 19.18 -15.33
CA TYR A 97 -2.80 19.23 -15.42
C TYR A 97 -2.19 17.82 -15.43
N PHE A 98 -2.65 16.93 -14.55
CA PHE A 98 -2.18 15.56 -14.49
C PHE A 98 -2.52 14.79 -15.78
N PHE A 99 -3.73 14.96 -16.29
CA PHE A 99 -4.17 14.38 -17.55
C PHE A 99 -3.36 14.96 -18.73
N SER A 100 -3.05 16.25 -18.71
CA SER A 100 -2.25 16.89 -19.75
C SER A 100 -0.78 16.47 -19.73
N SER A 101 -0.17 16.36 -18.55
CA SER A 101 1.26 16.05 -18.43
C SER A 101 1.56 14.57 -18.63
N GLN A 102 0.72 13.66 -18.15
CA GLN A 102 0.97 12.22 -18.21
C GLN A 102 0.21 11.51 -19.32
N VAL A 103 -1.06 11.89 -19.53
CA VAL A 103 -1.95 11.14 -20.43
C VAL A 103 -1.84 11.68 -21.85
N LEU A 104 -1.85 13.01 -22.06
CA LEU A 104 -1.75 13.59 -23.40
C LEU A 104 -0.38 13.36 -24.07
N THR A 105 0.70 13.21 -23.31
CA THR A 105 2.02 12.83 -23.86
C THR A 105 2.08 11.34 -24.23
N GLY A 106 1.37 10.48 -23.50
CA GLY A 106 1.30 9.03 -23.75
C GLY A 106 0.28 8.61 -24.81
N ILE A 107 -0.85 9.33 -24.95
CA ILE A 107 -1.96 9.01 -25.88
C ILE A 107 -1.50 8.86 -27.34
N PRO A 108 -0.77 9.81 -27.96
CA PRO A 108 -0.41 9.68 -29.38
C PRO A 108 0.54 8.50 -29.63
N ALA A 109 1.38 8.15 -28.66
CA ALA A 109 2.23 6.96 -28.73
C ALA A 109 1.43 5.66 -28.53
N ALA A 110 0.45 5.66 -27.62
CA ALA A 110 -0.43 4.52 -27.34
C ALA A 110 -1.39 4.24 -28.50
N PHE A 111 -1.97 5.26 -29.14
CA PHE A 111 -2.80 5.09 -30.32
C PHE A 111 -2.00 4.61 -31.54
N ARG A 112 -0.77 5.09 -31.74
CA ARG A 112 0.10 4.63 -32.84
C ARG A 112 0.60 3.20 -32.66
N LYS A 113 0.78 2.73 -31.43
CA LYS A 113 1.29 1.37 -31.11
C LYS A 113 0.19 0.37 -30.74
N GLY A 114 -1.07 0.80 -30.65
CA GLY A 114 -2.20 0.00 -30.17
C GLY A 114 -2.12 -0.29 -28.67
N GLY A 115 -3.21 -0.84 -28.09
CA GLY A 115 -3.28 -1.20 -26.66
C GLY A 115 -2.20 -2.19 -26.22
N VAL A 116 -1.65 -2.96 -27.16
CA VAL A 116 -0.50 -3.87 -26.95
C VAL A 116 0.79 -3.11 -26.64
N GLY A 117 0.97 -1.88 -27.15
CA GLY A 117 2.14 -1.07 -26.85
C GLY A 117 2.23 -0.65 -25.38
N LEU A 118 1.09 -0.39 -24.73
CA LEU A 118 1.05 -0.03 -23.31
C LEU A 118 1.43 -1.23 -22.42
N THR A 119 0.86 -2.41 -22.69
CA THR A 119 1.20 -3.62 -21.92
C THR A 119 2.65 -4.02 -22.12
N LEU A 120 3.20 -3.88 -23.32
CA LEU A 120 4.62 -4.10 -23.60
C LEU A 120 5.52 -3.10 -22.86
N SER A 121 5.14 -1.82 -22.77
CA SER A 121 5.92 -0.84 -22.01
C SER A 121 5.95 -1.14 -20.52
N GLN A 122 4.83 -1.59 -19.95
CA GLN A 122 4.77 -2.04 -18.56
C GLN A 122 5.59 -3.31 -18.35
N ALA A 123 5.54 -4.26 -19.29
CA ALA A 123 6.36 -5.46 -19.25
C ALA A 123 7.86 -5.15 -19.35
N ALA A 124 8.25 -4.16 -20.16
CA ALA A 124 9.63 -3.72 -20.27
C ALA A 124 10.14 -3.08 -18.98
N GLN A 125 9.36 -2.19 -18.36
CA GLN A 125 9.70 -1.60 -17.06
C GLN A 125 9.77 -2.66 -15.96
N GLU A 126 8.85 -3.64 -15.97
CA GLU A 126 8.88 -4.77 -15.06
C GLU A 126 10.14 -5.63 -15.26
N ALA A 127 10.56 -5.85 -16.50
CA ALA A 127 11.77 -6.59 -16.81
C ALA A 127 13.03 -5.85 -16.35
N GLU A 128 13.12 -4.55 -16.59
CA GLU A 128 14.21 -3.69 -16.13
C GLU A 128 14.33 -3.72 -14.60
N TRP A 129 13.20 -3.52 -13.89
CA TRP A 129 13.14 -3.64 -12.44
C TRP A 129 13.60 -5.01 -11.93
N ARG A 130 13.21 -6.11 -12.61
CA ARG A 130 13.65 -7.47 -12.24
C ARG A 130 15.15 -7.63 -12.40
N ILE A 131 15.73 -7.16 -13.50
CA ILE A 131 17.17 -7.25 -13.74
C ILE A 131 17.94 -6.48 -12.67
N GLU A 132 17.58 -5.22 -12.42
CA GLU A 132 18.22 -4.40 -11.37
C GLU A 132 18.10 -5.05 -9.98
N THR A 133 16.93 -5.61 -9.67
CA THR A 133 16.67 -6.25 -8.38
C THR A 133 17.47 -7.54 -8.22
N CYS A 134 17.52 -8.39 -9.24
CA CYS A 134 18.31 -9.63 -9.23
C CYS A 134 19.81 -9.32 -9.08
N GLU A 135 20.34 -8.36 -9.86
CA GLU A 135 21.74 -7.93 -9.74
C GLU A 135 22.04 -7.36 -8.35
N GLY A 136 21.11 -6.58 -7.78
CA GLY A 136 21.21 -6.07 -6.41
C GLY A 136 21.25 -7.20 -5.37
N MET A 137 20.38 -8.20 -5.51
CA MET A 137 20.36 -9.37 -4.64
C MET A 137 21.67 -10.16 -4.73
N GLU A 138 22.18 -10.41 -5.93
CA GLU A 138 23.44 -11.14 -6.12
C GLU A 138 24.65 -10.41 -5.52
N ARG A 139 24.69 -9.08 -5.65
CA ARG A 139 25.78 -8.26 -5.12
C ARG A 139 25.74 -8.13 -3.59
N GLU A 140 24.55 -7.94 -3.02
CA GLU A 140 24.39 -7.68 -1.58
C GLU A 140 24.21 -8.96 -0.74
N LEU A 141 23.57 -9.98 -1.30
CA LEU A 141 23.19 -11.22 -0.63
C LEU A 141 23.95 -12.39 -1.28
N ALA A 142 25.25 -12.49 -0.99
CA ALA A 142 26.12 -13.56 -1.48
C ALA A 142 25.80 -14.91 -0.78
N TYR A 143 24.61 -15.46 -1.01
CA TYR A 143 24.10 -16.67 -0.35
C TYR A 143 24.39 -17.93 -1.15
N LEU A 144 24.53 -19.05 -0.43
CA LEU A 144 24.66 -20.38 -1.02
C LEU A 144 23.31 -20.88 -1.56
N PRO A 145 23.29 -21.82 -2.54
CA PRO A 145 22.03 -22.38 -3.07
C PRO A 145 21.09 -22.98 -2.02
N ASP A 146 21.64 -23.60 -0.98
CA ASP A 146 20.86 -24.15 0.14
C ASP A 146 20.24 -23.04 1.01
N GLU A 147 20.96 -21.93 1.19
CA GLU A 147 20.48 -20.76 1.94
C GLU A 147 19.35 -20.08 1.18
N TRP A 148 19.46 -19.95 -0.15
CA TRP A 148 18.38 -19.46 -1.00
C TRP A 148 17.14 -20.33 -0.90
N SER A 149 17.31 -21.66 -0.91
CA SER A 149 16.19 -22.59 -0.75
C SER A 149 15.47 -22.39 0.58
N TRP A 150 16.22 -22.23 1.67
CA TRP A 150 15.65 -21.95 2.97
C TRP A 150 14.93 -20.58 3.00
N VAL A 151 15.51 -19.53 2.42
CA VAL A 151 14.89 -18.20 2.33
C VAL A 151 13.58 -18.27 1.53
N ILE A 152 13.55 -18.95 0.38
CA ILE A 152 12.35 -19.14 -0.45
C ILE A 152 11.21 -19.76 0.36
N THR A 153 11.48 -20.87 1.06
CA THR A 153 10.44 -21.56 1.85
C THR A 153 9.86 -20.67 2.94
N ASN A 154 10.71 -19.91 3.66
CA ASN A 154 10.22 -19.00 4.70
C ASN A 154 9.38 -17.85 4.13
N ILE A 155 9.75 -17.31 2.97
CA ILE A 155 8.95 -16.26 2.30
C ILE A 155 7.60 -16.80 1.87
N GLU A 156 7.54 -18.02 1.35
CA GLU A 156 6.28 -18.66 0.95
C GLU A 156 5.34 -18.86 2.14
N GLU A 157 5.86 -19.35 3.27
CA GLU A 157 5.10 -19.47 4.52
C GLU A 157 4.64 -18.09 5.02
N ASP A 158 5.50 -17.08 5.00
CA ASP A 158 5.17 -15.73 5.45
C ASP A 158 4.15 -15.06 4.52
N LEU A 159 4.21 -15.30 3.21
CA LEU A 159 3.22 -14.84 2.24
C LEU A 159 1.84 -15.43 2.51
N GLU A 160 1.77 -16.72 2.83
CA GLU A 160 0.52 -17.39 3.19
C GLU A 160 -0.06 -16.82 4.49
N ARG A 161 0.79 -16.67 5.53
CA ARG A 161 0.40 -16.04 6.81
C ARG A 161 -0.08 -14.60 6.61
N LEU A 162 0.59 -13.81 5.79
CA LEU A 162 0.19 -12.44 5.46
C LEU A 162 -1.15 -12.40 4.73
N GLN A 163 -1.36 -13.29 3.76
CA GLN A 163 -2.62 -13.37 3.04
C GLN A 163 -3.79 -13.70 3.99
N MET A 164 -3.58 -14.64 4.91
CA MET A 164 -4.58 -14.96 5.93
C MET A 164 -4.80 -13.77 6.87
N ARG A 165 -3.74 -13.13 7.37
CA ARG A 165 -3.84 -11.94 8.24
C ARG A 165 -4.61 -10.80 7.57
N ILE A 166 -4.36 -10.51 6.29
CA ILE A 166 -5.05 -9.45 5.54
C ILE A 166 -6.56 -9.74 5.45
N ARG A 167 -6.95 -11.00 5.20
CA ARG A 167 -8.37 -11.40 5.18
C ARG A 167 -9.03 -11.16 6.53
N HIS A 168 -8.38 -11.57 7.63
CA HIS A 168 -8.89 -11.38 8.98
C HIS A 168 -8.96 -9.89 9.36
N LEU A 169 -7.94 -9.10 9.05
CA LEU A 169 -7.93 -7.66 9.30
C LEU A 169 -9.00 -6.94 8.49
N THR A 170 -9.26 -7.35 7.25
CA THR A 170 -10.33 -6.77 6.44
C THR A 170 -11.70 -7.08 7.04
N ALA A 171 -11.93 -8.32 7.48
CA ALA A 171 -13.17 -8.70 8.15
C ALA A 171 -13.36 -7.94 9.48
N LEU A 172 -12.31 -7.84 10.29
CA LEU A 172 -12.33 -7.14 11.57
C LEU A 172 -12.54 -5.63 11.38
N ALA A 173 -11.86 -5.02 10.40
CA ALA A 173 -12.08 -3.61 10.06
C ALA A 173 -13.52 -3.35 9.62
N GLY A 174 -14.12 -4.27 8.87
CA GLY A 174 -15.54 -4.22 8.52
C GLY A 174 -16.46 -4.27 9.73
N ALA A 175 -16.21 -5.20 10.66
CA ALA A 175 -16.98 -5.31 11.89
C ALA A 175 -16.85 -4.07 12.78
N VAL A 176 -15.63 -3.53 12.95
CA VAL A 176 -15.39 -2.30 13.72
C VAL A 176 -16.06 -1.10 13.06
N PHE A 177 -15.94 -0.96 11.74
CA PHE A 177 -16.58 0.14 11.01
C PHE A 177 -18.11 0.05 11.13
N PHE A 178 -18.68 -1.14 11.01
CA PHE A 178 -20.11 -1.37 11.21
C PHE A 178 -20.57 -0.96 12.61
N LEU A 179 -19.84 -1.34 13.66
CA LEU A 179 -20.14 -0.93 15.04
C LEU A 179 -20.02 0.59 15.23
N LEU A 180 -19.03 1.23 14.60
CA LEU A 180 -18.89 2.69 14.63
C LEU A 180 -20.08 3.39 13.96
N MET A 181 -20.52 2.90 12.80
CA MET A 181 -21.71 3.44 12.11
C MET A 181 -22.96 3.29 12.98
N GLN A 182 -23.20 2.10 13.55
CA GLN A 182 -24.32 1.89 14.48
C GLN A 182 -24.23 2.79 15.72
N GLY A 183 -23.02 3.02 16.24
CA GLY A 183 -22.78 3.92 17.36
C GLY A 183 -23.10 5.38 17.02
N ILE A 184 -22.74 5.84 15.82
CA ILE A 184 -23.07 7.17 15.32
C ILE A 184 -24.59 7.30 15.17
N ASP A 185 -25.26 6.33 14.55
CA ASP A 185 -26.72 6.36 14.38
C ASP A 185 -27.46 6.41 15.72
N SER A 186 -26.96 5.66 16.71
CA SER A 186 -27.51 5.68 18.08
C SER A 186 -27.32 7.02 18.80
N LEU A 187 -26.29 7.80 18.45
CA LEU A 187 -26.02 9.10 19.05
C LEU A 187 -26.72 10.25 18.33
N THR A 188 -27.14 10.04 17.08
CA THR A 188 -27.69 11.11 16.22
C THR A 188 -29.23 11.09 16.17
N ASN A 189 -29.87 9.99 16.60
CA ASN A 189 -31.32 9.86 16.66
C ASN A 189 -31.90 10.32 18.01
N ASP A 190 -32.08 11.63 18.19
CA ASP A 190 -32.90 12.24 19.26
C ASP A 190 -34.38 12.49 18.84
N GLY A 191 -34.80 11.99 17.66
CA GLY A 191 -36.17 12.10 17.17
C GLY A 191 -37.05 10.90 17.58
N PRO A 192 -38.36 11.08 17.86
CA PRO A 192 -39.25 9.97 18.20
C PRO A 192 -39.49 9.10 16.98
N THR A 193 -38.71 8.03 16.82
CA THR A 193 -38.92 7.00 15.81
C THR A 193 -40.01 6.04 16.28
N SER A 194 -41.26 6.36 16.00
CA SER A 194 -42.38 5.42 16.10
C SER A 194 -42.45 4.55 14.84
N GLU A 195 -41.51 3.63 14.65
CA GLU A 195 -41.75 2.44 13.83
C GLU A 195 -41.22 1.21 14.57
N VAL A 196 -42.11 0.66 15.38
CA VAL A 196 -42.05 -0.72 15.87
C VAL A 196 -42.17 -1.61 14.64
N PHE A 197 -41.09 -2.23 14.16
CA PHE A 197 -41.16 -3.58 13.57
C PHE A 197 -39.76 -4.25 13.53
N ALA A 198 -39.69 -5.38 14.24
CA ALA A 198 -38.66 -6.43 14.25
C ALA A 198 -37.32 -6.16 15.00
N PRO A 199 -36.92 -7.04 15.96
CA PRO A 199 -35.57 -7.07 16.49
C PRO A 199 -34.68 -7.84 15.51
N GLY A 200 -34.03 -7.12 14.61
CA GLY A 200 -33.01 -7.69 13.73
C GLY A 200 -32.80 -6.86 12.46
N LEU A 201 -31.75 -6.04 12.45
CA LEU A 201 -31.15 -5.45 11.25
C LEU A 201 -31.98 -4.42 10.45
N SER A 202 -32.95 -3.72 11.07
CA SER A 202 -33.74 -2.65 10.40
C SER A 202 -33.37 -1.23 10.84
N GLY A 203 -32.11 -0.99 11.22
CA GLY A 203 -31.57 0.37 11.22
C GLY A 203 -31.34 0.77 9.77
N GLY A 204 -32.16 1.68 9.25
CA GLY A 204 -32.11 2.18 7.88
C GLY A 204 -30.83 2.98 7.60
N ALA A 205 -29.70 2.29 7.55
CA ALA A 205 -28.45 2.87 7.07
C ALA A 205 -28.69 3.41 5.67
N SER A 206 -28.44 4.70 5.47
CA SER A 206 -28.64 5.34 4.19
C SER A 206 -27.81 4.61 3.11
N SER A 207 -28.29 4.52 1.87
CA SER A 207 -27.57 3.83 0.80
C SER A 207 -26.13 4.34 0.63
N SER A 208 -25.88 5.62 0.98
CA SER A 208 -24.55 6.24 1.06
C SER A 208 -23.60 5.59 2.06
N GLU A 209 -24.09 5.11 3.20
CA GLU A 209 -23.27 4.49 4.26
C GLU A 209 -22.78 3.10 3.87
N TRP A 210 -23.65 2.31 3.25
CA TRP A 210 -23.29 1.01 2.69
C TRP A 210 -22.28 1.15 1.55
N VAL A 211 -22.45 2.17 0.70
CA VAL A 211 -21.47 2.49 -0.36
C VAL A 211 -20.13 2.91 0.25
N GLY A 212 -20.14 3.73 1.30
CA GLY A 212 -18.94 4.14 2.03
C GLY A 212 -18.20 2.96 2.67
N LEU A 213 -18.93 2.07 3.36
CA LEU A 213 -18.38 0.85 3.96
C LEU A 213 -17.81 -0.09 2.89
N ALA A 214 -18.56 -0.35 1.81
CA ALA A 214 -18.12 -1.21 0.73
C ALA A 214 -16.86 -0.66 0.05
N LEU A 215 -16.81 0.65 -0.20
CA LEU A 215 -15.63 1.31 -0.76
C LEU A 215 -14.44 1.23 0.18
N PHE A 216 -14.63 1.48 1.48
CA PHE A 216 -13.58 1.38 2.49
C PHE A 216 -13.00 -0.03 2.58
N LEU A 217 -13.86 -1.04 2.67
CA LEU A 217 -13.44 -2.45 2.68
C LEU A 217 -12.72 -2.86 1.40
N PHE A 218 -13.22 -2.40 0.25
CA PHE A 218 -12.58 -2.66 -1.04
C PHE A 218 -11.19 -2.03 -1.11
N LEU A 219 -11.05 -0.76 -0.70
CA LEU A 219 -9.75 -0.07 -0.68
C LEU A 219 -8.77 -0.73 0.29
N LEU A 220 -9.24 -1.13 1.47
CA LEU A 220 -8.41 -1.84 2.45
C LEU A 220 -7.94 -3.20 1.91
N TYR A 221 -8.84 -3.95 1.28
CA TYR A 221 -8.51 -5.22 0.65
C TYR A 221 -7.51 -5.05 -0.49
N VAL A 222 -7.74 -4.09 -1.40
CA VAL A 222 -6.83 -3.79 -2.52
C VAL A 222 -5.45 -3.35 -2.00
N SER A 223 -5.41 -2.51 -0.97
CA SER A 223 -4.15 -2.10 -0.32
C SER A 223 -3.39 -3.30 0.26
N GLY A 224 -4.08 -4.24 0.91
CA GLY A 224 -3.49 -5.48 1.38
C GLY A 224 -2.94 -6.35 0.24
N GLN A 225 -3.71 -6.51 -0.85
CA GLN A 225 -3.30 -7.29 -2.01
C GLN A 225 -2.05 -6.73 -2.70
N GLN A 226 -1.89 -5.40 -2.75
CA GLN A 226 -0.68 -4.78 -3.32
C GLN A 226 0.60 -5.24 -2.60
N ASN A 227 0.60 -5.32 -1.27
CA ASN A 227 1.77 -5.80 -0.52
C ASN A 227 2.10 -7.26 -0.83
N ILE A 228 1.09 -8.12 -0.97
CA ILE A 228 1.27 -9.53 -1.36
C ILE A 228 1.87 -9.64 -2.75
N GLN A 229 1.37 -8.85 -3.72
CA GLN A 229 1.89 -8.85 -5.08
C GLN A 229 3.35 -8.41 -5.14
N VAL A 230 3.72 -7.38 -4.38
CA VAL A 230 5.12 -6.92 -4.28
C VAL A 230 6.01 -8.04 -3.74
N MET A 231 5.63 -8.70 -2.64
CA MET A 231 6.41 -9.80 -2.08
C MET A 231 6.51 -11.00 -3.03
N ARG A 232 5.45 -11.30 -3.79
CA ARG A 232 5.49 -12.34 -4.85
C ARG A 232 6.43 -11.97 -6.00
N ARG A 233 6.54 -10.70 -6.38
CA ARG A 233 7.51 -10.23 -7.39
C ARG A 233 8.94 -10.46 -6.91
N PHE A 234 9.24 -10.13 -5.64
CA PHE A 234 10.54 -10.44 -5.03
C PHE A 234 10.83 -11.95 -4.97
N LEU A 235 9.84 -12.76 -4.59
CA LEU A 235 9.97 -14.23 -4.60
C LEU A 235 10.33 -14.77 -6.00
N GLY A 236 9.76 -14.18 -7.06
CA GLY A 236 10.13 -14.48 -8.44
C GLY A 236 11.62 -14.20 -8.72
N CYS A 237 12.13 -13.07 -8.25
CA CYS A 237 13.54 -12.70 -8.39
C CYS A 237 14.45 -13.65 -7.61
N VAL A 238 14.10 -14.00 -6.37
CA VAL A 238 14.88 -14.95 -5.55
C VAL A 238 14.99 -16.31 -6.23
N ARG A 239 13.90 -16.83 -6.81
CA ARG A 239 13.92 -18.10 -7.56
C ARG A 239 14.83 -18.02 -8.80
N LEU A 240 14.87 -16.87 -9.48
CA LEU A 240 15.77 -16.65 -10.60
C LEU A 240 17.23 -16.62 -10.13
N VAL A 241 17.56 -15.86 -9.08
CA VAL A 241 18.91 -15.78 -8.52
C VAL A 241 19.40 -17.16 -8.07
N LYS A 242 18.56 -17.93 -7.36
CA LYS A 242 18.88 -19.31 -6.98
C LYS A 242 19.27 -20.15 -8.20
N LYS A 243 18.51 -20.07 -9.29
CA LYS A 243 18.77 -20.82 -10.52
C LYS A 243 20.10 -20.44 -11.17
N HIS A 244 20.56 -19.20 -11.03
CA HIS A 244 21.86 -18.75 -11.55
C HIS A 244 23.03 -19.16 -10.63
N ALA A 245 22.76 -19.35 -9.33
CA ALA A 245 23.75 -19.79 -8.36
C ALA A 245 24.01 -21.31 -8.38
N GLU A 246 23.13 -22.09 -9.05
CA GLU A 246 23.33 -23.52 -9.27
C GLU A 246 24.33 -23.73 -10.44
N PRO A 247 25.47 -24.41 -10.21
CA PRO A 247 26.49 -24.65 -11.23
C PRO A 247 26.08 -25.66 -12.31
#